data_AF-A0A1H1QCE8-F1
#
_entry.id   AF-A0A1H1QCE8-F1
#
_cell.length_a   1.000
_cell.length_b   1.000
_cell.length_c   1.000
_cell.angle_alpha   90.00
_cell.angle_beta   90.00
_cell.angle_gamma   90.00
#
_symmetry.space_group_name_H-M   'P 1'
#
loop_
_entity.id
_entity.type
_entity.pdbx_description
1 polymer ?
#
loop_
_entity_poly.entity_id
_entity_poly.type
_entity_poly.pdbx_seq_one_letter_code
_entity_poly.pdbx_strand_id
1 'polypeptide(L)'
;MSARFVITVCCLALSAAPATAADLTIVRVFTGWRDAASFKRISEYFTGRENTSSETVLRTNPEQRAGFYFQLRVANPGATRHVQFQLQLIEQGSPTPHATTFPVELKPGSTVFQLGLTGPAWQNAKSQPVAWYVQVLADDGRVLASEKSYLWEKPAAK
;
A
#
# COMPACT_ATOMS: atom_id res chain seq x y z
N MET A 1 -52.00 -27.76 -51.16
CA MET A 1 -50.84 -26.84 -51.03
C MET A 1 -50.93 -26.17 -49.67
N SER A 2 -50.14 -26.61 -48.69
CA SER A 2 -49.99 -25.90 -47.42
C SER A 2 -48.52 -25.97 -47.02
N ALA A 3 -47.86 -24.82 -47.10
CA ALA A 3 -46.44 -24.66 -46.90
C ALA A 3 -46.07 -24.65 -45.40
N ARG A 4 -44.90 -25.23 -45.15
CA ARG A 4 -44.23 -25.37 -43.85
C ARG A 4 -43.79 -24.02 -43.31
N PHE A 5 -43.88 -23.82 -42.00
CA PHE A 5 -43.08 -22.81 -41.29
C PHE A 5 -42.36 -23.50 -40.13
N VAL A 6 -41.06 -23.72 -40.29
CA VAL A 6 -40.15 -24.11 -39.21
C VAL A 6 -39.43 -22.84 -38.80
N ILE A 7 -39.74 -22.32 -37.61
CA ILE A 7 -39.06 -21.16 -37.03
C ILE A 7 -37.87 -21.71 -36.24
N THR A 8 -36.66 -21.54 -36.78
CA THR A 8 -35.41 -21.80 -36.08
C THR A 8 -35.12 -20.61 -35.16
N VAL A 9 -35.28 -20.80 -33.85
CA VAL A 9 -34.84 -19.83 -32.83
C VAL A 9 -33.32 -19.97 -32.67
N CYS A 10 -32.59 -18.96 -33.14
CA CYS A 10 -31.15 -18.86 -32.95
C CYS A 10 -30.88 -18.22 -31.58
N CYS A 11 -30.52 -19.03 -30.58
CA CYS A 11 -30.12 -18.55 -29.26
C CYS A 11 -28.76 -17.83 -29.35
N LEU A 12 -28.75 -16.50 -29.26
CA LEU A 12 -27.53 -15.72 -29.02
C LEU A 12 -27.03 -16.02 -27.60
N ALA A 13 -25.98 -16.82 -27.48
CA ALA A 13 -25.21 -16.94 -26.25
C ALA A 13 -24.37 -15.65 -26.07
N LEU A 14 -24.84 -14.75 -25.20
CA LEU A 14 -24.08 -13.58 -24.76
C LEU A 14 -22.95 -14.07 -23.84
N SER A 15 -21.76 -14.28 -24.41
CA SER A 15 -20.55 -14.56 -23.63
C SER A 15 -20.17 -13.31 -22.82
N ALA A 16 -20.66 -13.20 -21.59
CA ALA A 16 -20.18 -12.22 -20.64
C ALA A 16 -18.74 -12.58 -20.24
N ALA A 17 -17.76 -11.97 -20.89
CA ALA A 17 -16.38 -12.05 -20.43
C ALA A 17 -16.31 -11.42 -19.02
N PRO A 18 -15.78 -12.12 -18.00
CA PRO A 18 -15.61 -11.51 -16.70
C PRO A 18 -14.64 -10.34 -16.84
N ALA A 19 -15.09 -9.13 -16.52
CA ALA A 19 -14.21 -8.00 -16.36
C ALA A 19 -13.30 -8.31 -15.16
N THR A 20 -12.07 -8.74 -15.42
CA THR A 20 -11.06 -8.83 -14.37
C THR A 20 -10.78 -7.40 -13.91
N ALA A 21 -11.21 -7.06 -12.69
CA ALA A 21 -10.74 -5.83 -12.06
C ALA A 21 -9.22 -5.91 -12.06
N ALA A 22 -8.55 -4.93 -12.66
CA ALA A 22 -7.10 -4.89 -12.64
C ALA A 22 -6.59 -4.95 -11.19
N ASP A 23 -5.49 -5.67 -10.97
CA ASP A 23 -5.01 -5.90 -9.61
C ASP A 23 -4.40 -4.63 -9.01
N LEU A 24 -4.54 -4.50 -7.69
CA LEU A 24 -3.86 -3.48 -6.91
C LEU A 24 -2.35 -3.71 -7.02
N THR A 25 -1.58 -2.64 -7.20
CA THR A 25 -0.12 -2.74 -7.33
C THR A 25 0.60 -1.75 -6.43
N ILE A 26 1.72 -2.21 -5.83
CA ILE A 26 2.71 -1.31 -5.26
C ILE A 26 3.69 -0.98 -6.39
N VAL A 27 3.67 0.27 -6.86
CA VAL A 27 4.46 0.71 -8.00
C VAL A 27 5.93 0.91 -7.63
N ARG A 28 6.19 1.40 -6.42
CA ARG A 28 7.54 1.60 -5.87
C ARG A 28 7.50 1.78 -4.36
N VAL A 29 8.62 1.47 -3.72
CA VAL A 29 8.89 1.72 -2.31
C VAL A 29 10.21 2.47 -2.18
N PHE A 30 10.19 3.61 -1.49
CA PHE A 30 11.41 4.28 -1.02
C PHE A 30 11.44 4.26 0.50
N THR A 31 12.62 4.08 1.07
CA THR A 31 12.80 4.05 2.51
C THR A 31 13.77 5.12 2.97
N GLY A 32 13.59 5.63 4.18
CA GLY A 32 14.60 6.46 4.82
C GLY A 32 14.08 7.31 5.95
N TRP A 33 15.02 7.85 6.72
CA TRP A 33 14.75 8.83 7.75
C TRP A 33 14.18 10.12 7.16
N ARG A 34 13.20 10.71 7.84
CA ARG A 34 12.65 12.04 7.56
C ARG A 34 12.58 12.84 8.87
N ASP A 35 13.09 14.05 8.84
CA ASP A 35 12.94 14.98 9.97
C ASP A 35 11.53 15.58 9.99
N ALA A 36 11.10 16.09 11.15
CA ALA A 36 9.81 16.74 11.29
C ALA A 36 9.63 17.91 10.30
N ALA A 37 10.72 18.60 9.96
CA ALA A 37 10.73 19.69 8.98
C ALA A 37 10.36 19.23 7.56
N SER A 38 10.60 17.97 7.18
CA SER A 38 10.25 17.43 5.86
C SER A 38 8.73 17.43 5.60
N PHE A 39 7.93 17.42 6.66
CA PHE A 39 6.46 17.42 6.60
C PHE A 39 5.85 18.81 6.77
N LYS A 40 6.64 19.82 7.20
CA LYS A 40 6.12 21.18 7.39
C LYS A 40 5.84 21.84 6.04
N ARG A 41 4.67 22.46 5.93
CA ARG A 41 4.28 23.30 4.77
C ARG A 41 4.04 24.75 5.19
N ILE A 42 4.19 25.66 4.23
CA ILE A 42 3.93 27.10 4.46
C ILE A 42 2.49 27.36 4.92
N SER A 43 1.52 26.59 4.43
CA SER A 43 0.11 26.70 4.84
C SER A 43 -0.10 26.44 6.33
N GLU A 44 0.77 25.66 6.98
CA GLU A 44 0.66 25.40 8.42
C GLU A 44 0.96 26.65 9.23
N TYR A 45 1.83 27.54 8.74
CA TYR A 45 2.11 28.83 9.39
C TYR A 45 0.84 29.68 9.50
N PHE A 46 -0.01 29.63 8.47
CA PHE A 46 -1.26 30.39 8.41
C PHE A 46 -2.44 29.69 9.08
N THR A 47 -2.43 28.36 9.17
CA THR A 47 -3.60 27.57 9.60
C THR A 47 -3.42 26.85 10.92
N GLY A 48 -2.18 26.70 11.40
CA GLY A 48 -1.82 25.89 12.57
C GLY A 48 -2.06 24.38 12.41
N ARG A 49 -2.47 23.91 11.22
CA ARG A 49 -2.83 22.51 10.96
C ARG A 49 -1.86 21.88 9.98
N GLU A 50 -1.46 20.63 10.23
CA GLU A 50 -0.61 19.86 9.32
C GLU A 50 -1.26 19.75 7.92
N ASN A 51 -0.47 19.95 6.87
CA ASN A 51 -0.92 19.80 5.49
C ASN A 51 -0.12 18.69 4.79
N THR A 52 -0.77 17.55 4.55
CA THR A 52 -0.17 16.37 3.90
C THR A 52 -0.24 16.42 2.37
N SER A 53 -0.78 17.51 1.77
CA SER A 53 -0.97 17.66 0.33
C SER A 53 -1.78 16.47 -0.25
N SER A 54 -1.35 15.91 -1.39
CA SER A 54 -1.94 14.72 -2.01
C SER A 54 -1.41 13.39 -1.45
N GLU A 55 -0.57 13.41 -0.42
CA GLU A 55 -0.03 12.22 0.23
C GLU A 55 -0.87 11.85 1.46
N THR A 56 -0.92 10.55 1.75
CA THR A 56 -1.49 10.03 3.00
C THR A 56 -0.36 9.68 3.95
N VAL A 57 -0.30 10.33 5.11
CA VAL A 57 0.74 10.10 6.11
C VAL A 57 0.17 9.30 7.27
N LEU A 58 0.73 8.12 7.53
CA LEU A 58 0.31 7.19 8.58
C LEU A 58 1.50 6.98 9.51
N ARG A 59 1.33 7.22 10.81
CA ARG A 59 2.43 7.19 11.79
C ARG A 59 2.10 6.28 12.95
N THR A 60 3.10 5.55 13.46
CA THR A 60 2.97 4.79 14.72
C THR A 60 2.71 5.71 15.91
N ASN A 61 3.33 6.89 15.94
CA ASN A 61 2.98 7.97 16.84
C ASN A 61 2.51 9.20 16.01
N PRO A 62 1.20 9.53 16.04
CA PRO A 62 0.64 10.59 15.20
C PRO A 62 1.16 12.00 15.55
N GLU A 63 1.59 12.22 16.80
CA GLU A 63 2.09 13.52 17.27
C GLU A 63 3.56 13.75 16.91
N GLN A 64 4.30 12.68 16.61
CA GLN A 64 5.73 12.76 16.29
C GLN A 64 5.97 12.59 14.80
N ARG A 65 6.42 13.67 14.13
CA ARG A 65 6.64 13.65 12.67
C ARG A 65 7.98 13.05 12.25
N ALA A 66 9.02 13.15 13.08
CA ALA A 66 10.33 12.58 12.75
C ALA A 66 10.31 11.06 12.91
N GLY A 67 10.96 10.35 11.98
CA GLY A 67 11.01 8.90 12.02
C GLY A 67 11.55 8.28 10.73
N PHE A 68 11.49 6.96 10.66
CA PHE A 68 11.84 6.21 9.46
C PHE A 68 10.59 5.90 8.66
N TYR A 69 10.59 6.31 7.39
CA TYR A 69 9.42 6.22 6.53
C TYR A 69 9.62 5.25 5.39
N PHE A 70 8.54 4.55 5.07
CA PHE A 70 8.33 3.85 3.82
C PHE A 70 7.37 4.69 2.98
N GLN A 71 7.89 5.27 1.90
CA GLN A 71 7.10 5.97 0.91
C GLN A 71 6.67 5.00 -0.19
N LEU A 72 5.40 4.65 -0.22
CA LEU A 72 4.82 3.76 -1.23
C LEU A 72 4.01 4.54 -2.23
N ARG A 73 4.16 4.25 -3.53
CA ARG A 73 3.14 4.61 -4.52
C ARG A 73 2.30 3.38 -4.80
N VAL A 74 1.00 3.46 -4.54
CA VAL A 74 0.05 2.36 -4.77
C VAL A 74 -0.93 2.79 -5.85
N ALA A 75 -1.18 1.90 -6.82
CA ALA A 75 -2.21 2.07 -7.82
C ALA A 75 -3.38 1.12 -7.52
N ASN A 76 -4.57 1.69 -7.35
CA ASN A 76 -5.83 0.98 -7.18
C ASN A 76 -6.73 1.29 -8.37
N PRO A 77 -6.84 0.39 -9.36
CA PRO A 77 -7.73 0.60 -10.51
C PRO A 77 -9.20 0.32 -10.17
N GLY A 78 -9.49 -0.28 -9.01
CA GLY A 78 -10.84 -0.61 -8.57
C GLY A 78 -11.49 0.48 -7.71
N ALA A 79 -12.69 0.17 -7.23
CA ALA A 79 -13.42 1.02 -6.29
C ALA A 79 -12.68 1.20 -4.95
N THR A 80 -13.10 2.22 -4.20
CA THR A 80 -12.66 2.45 -2.82
C THR A 80 -12.84 1.19 -1.99
N ARG A 81 -11.84 0.85 -1.17
CA ARG A 81 -11.86 -0.33 -0.28
C ARG A 81 -11.03 -0.09 0.97
N HIS A 82 -11.42 -0.72 2.07
CA HIS A 82 -10.57 -0.78 3.26
C HIS A 82 -9.45 -1.78 3.04
N VAL A 83 -8.24 -1.39 3.41
CA VAL A 83 -7.05 -2.23 3.36
C VAL A 83 -6.19 -1.97 4.59
N GLN A 84 -5.30 -2.91 4.86
CA GLN A 84 -4.28 -2.76 5.88
C GLN A 84 -2.90 -2.89 5.25
N PHE A 85 -2.06 -1.88 5.40
CA PHE A 85 -0.63 -2.07 5.17
C PHE A 85 -0.07 -2.85 6.35
N GLN A 86 0.59 -3.97 6.10
CA GLN A 86 1.40 -4.68 7.07
C GLN A 86 2.87 -4.49 6.69
N LEU A 87 3.62 -3.81 7.54
CA LEU A 87 5.06 -3.60 7.41
C LEU A 87 5.78 -4.51 8.39
N GLN A 88 6.60 -5.42 7.88
CA GLN A 88 7.46 -6.29 8.68
C GLN A 88 8.93 -5.89 8.51
N LEU A 89 9.68 -5.94 9.61
CA LEU A 89 11.05 -5.44 9.68
C LEU A 89 11.96 -6.40 10.42
N ILE A 90 13.16 -6.60 9.89
CA ILE A 90 14.29 -7.20 10.59
C ILE A 90 15.27 -6.09 10.90
N GLU A 91 15.63 -5.94 12.18
CA GLU A 91 16.56 -4.91 12.66
C GLU A 91 17.94 -5.49 12.94
N GLN A 92 18.95 -4.62 13.01
CA GLN A 92 20.28 -5.04 13.43
C GLN A 92 20.22 -5.57 14.86
N GLY A 93 20.79 -6.76 15.08
CA GLY A 93 20.81 -7.40 16.40
C GLY A 93 19.51 -8.13 16.78
N SER A 94 18.45 -8.07 15.95
CA SER A 94 17.23 -8.83 16.16
C SER A 94 16.80 -9.53 14.86
N PRO A 95 17.11 -10.83 14.69
CA PRO A 95 16.77 -11.56 13.46
C PRO A 95 15.28 -11.90 13.34
N THR A 96 14.48 -11.64 14.39
CA THR A 96 13.05 -11.95 14.39
C THR A 96 12.28 -10.78 13.77
N PRO A 97 11.50 -11.02 12.70
CA PRO A 97 10.66 -9.96 12.15
C PRO A 97 9.62 -9.49 13.15
N HIS A 98 9.40 -8.19 13.23
CA HIS A 98 8.25 -7.61 13.92
C HIS A 98 7.37 -6.84 12.93
N ALA A 99 6.07 -6.83 13.19
CA ALA A 99 5.08 -6.26 12.28
C ALA A 99 4.43 -5.00 12.85
N THR A 100 4.21 -4.01 11.98
CA THR A 100 3.42 -2.81 12.24
C THR A 100 2.32 -2.70 11.20
N THR A 101 1.12 -2.31 11.62
CA THR A 101 -0.05 -2.27 10.74
C THR A 101 -0.61 -0.86 10.62
N PHE A 102 -0.99 -0.47 9.41
CA PHE A 102 -1.60 0.82 9.12
C PHE A 102 -2.90 0.62 8.34
N PRO A 103 -4.08 0.72 9.00
CA PRO A 103 -5.36 0.63 8.31
C PRO A 103 -5.61 1.90 7.50
N VAL A 104 -6.21 1.76 6.31
CA VAL A 104 -6.58 2.91 5.48
C VAL A 104 -7.76 2.60 4.56
N GLU A 105 -8.52 3.63 4.22
CA GLU A 105 -9.43 3.59 3.08
C GLU A 105 -8.66 3.93 1.80
N LEU A 106 -8.47 2.95 0.92
CA LEU A 106 -7.77 3.12 -0.34
C LEU A 106 -8.74 3.51 -1.45
N LYS A 107 -8.63 4.75 -1.91
CA LYS A 107 -9.43 5.30 -3.02
C LYS A 107 -8.93 4.80 -4.39
N PRO A 108 -9.75 4.87 -5.45
CA PRO A 108 -9.31 4.63 -6.82
C PRO A 108 -8.18 5.58 -7.24
N GLY A 109 -7.35 5.14 -8.18
CA GLY A 109 -6.26 5.92 -8.76
C GLY A 109 -4.89 5.62 -8.14
N SER A 110 -3.98 6.59 -8.20
CA SER A 110 -2.61 6.45 -7.66
C SER A 110 -2.42 7.36 -6.46
N THR A 111 -2.09 6.77 -5.31
CA THR A 111 -1.86 7.48 -4.04
C THR A 111 -0.45 7.22 -3.53
N VAL A 112 0.17 8.26 -2.96
CA VAL A 112 1.43 8.12 -2.23
C VAL A 112 1.12 8.00 -0.74
N PHE A 113 1.61 6.94 -0.12
CA PHE A 113 1.53 6.68 1.31
C PHE A 113 2.90 6.88 1.95
N GLN A 114 2.93 7.51 3.12
CA GLN A 114 4.10 7.64 3.98
C GLN A 114 3.83 6.84 5.25
N LEU A 115 4.33 5.60 5.32
CA LEU A 115 4.22 4.75 6.51
C LEU A 115 5.39 5.05 7.44
N GLY A 116 5.15 5.78 8.51
CA GLY A 116 6.15 6.28 9.44
C GLY A 116 6.25 5.45 10.71
N LEU A 117 7.43 4.91 10.95
CA LEU A 117 7.87 4.43 12.26
C LEU A 117 8.43 5.64 13.02
N THR A 118 7.58 6.25 13.84
CA THR A 118 7.87 7.50 14.54
C THR A 118 7.91 7.32 16.05
N GLY A 119 8.61 8.25 16.71
CA GLY A 119 8.88 8.20 18.13
C GLY A 119 9.60 6.91 18.54
N PRO A 120 9.16 6.21 19.59
CA PRO A 120 9.87 5.05 20.12
C PRO A 120 9.85 3.84 19.18
N ALA A 121 9.05 3.87 18.11
CA ALA A 121 9.00 2.79 17.12
C ALA A 121 10.23 2.76 16.20
N TRP A 122 11.10 3.78 16.22
CA TRP A 122 12.37 3.74 15.49
C TRP A 122 13.49 4.43 16.26
N GLN A 123 14.67 3.80 16.26
CA GLN A 123 15.77 4.18 17.14
C GLN A 123 16.33 5.58 16.86
N ASN A 124 16.80 5.81 15.62
CA ASN A 124 17.41 7.08 15.21
C ASN A 124 17.63 7.14 13.67
N ALA A 125 18.08 8.30 13.19
CA ALA A 125 18.32 8.59 11.78
C ALA A 125 19.43 7.76 11.10
N LYS A 126 20.35 7.20 11.88
CA LYS A 126 21.47 6.38 11.36
C LYS A 126 21.10 4.90 11.25
N SER A 127 20.08 4.45 11.97
CA SER A 127 19.60 3.07 11.92
C SER A 127 18.85 2.79 10.63
N GLN A 128 19.18 1.67 9.98
CA GLN A 128 18.53 1.15 8.78
C GLN A 128 17.98 -0.25 9.08
N PRO A 129 16.81 -0.64 8.54
CA PRO A 129 16.38 -2.03 8.60
C PRO A 129 17.35 -2.92 7.83
N VAL A 130 17.61 -4.12 8.35
CA VAL A 130 18.38 -5.16 7.65
C VAL A 130 17.56 -5.71 6.48
N ALA A 131 16.28 -5.97 6.72
CA ALA A 131 15.33 -6.40 5.71
C ALA A 131 13.93 -5.88 6.04
N TRP A 132 13.09 -5.75 5.03
CA TRP A 132 11.71 -5.32 5.17
C TRP A 132 10.79 -6.03 4.18
N TYR A 133 9.51 -6.14 4.54
CA TYR A 133 8.43 -6.64 3.70
C TYR A 133 7.17 -5.83 3.96
N VAL A 134 6.58 -5.28 2.90
CA VAL A 134 5.30 -4.57 2.96
C VAL A 134 4.26 -5.37 2.20
N GLN A 135 3.12 -5.59 2.84
CA GLN A 135 1.94 -6.22 2.24
C GLN A 135 0.76 -5.26 2.33
N VAL A 136 -0.08 -5.26 1.29
CA VAL A 136 -1.41 -4.66 1.32
C VAL A 136 -2.40 -5.80 1.50
N LEU A 137 -3.11 -5.80 2.62
CA LEU A 137 -4.07 -6.83 2.97
C LEU A 137 -5.50 -6.31 2.78
N ALA A 138 -6.39 -7.16 2.27
CA ALA A 138 -7.82 -6.93 2.37
C ALA A 138 -8.33 -7.22 3.79
N ASP A 139 -9.58 -6.84 4.07
CA ASP A 139 -10.22 -7.06 5.38
C ASP A 139 -10.32 -8.55 5.78
N ASP A 140 -10.31 -9.45 4.79
CA ASP A 140 -10.29 -10.91 4.99
C ASP A 140 -8.88 -11.48 5.23
N GLY A 141 -7.85 -10.62 5.29
CA GLY A 141 -6.45 -11.00 5.46
C GLY A 141 -5.75 -11.45 4.18
N ARG A 142 -6.44 -11.46 3.02
CA ARG A 142 -5.83 -11.83 1.75
C ARG A 142 -4.85 -10.77 1.29
N VAL A 143 -3.67 -11.20 0.82
CA VAL A 143 -2.66 -10.32 0.24
C VAL A 143 -3.13 -9.83 -1.13
N LEU A 144 -3.28 -8.52 -1.27
CA LEU A 144 -3.65 -7.84 -2.52
C LEU A 144 -2.41 -7.46 -3.34
N ALA A 145 -1.35 -7.04 -2.66
CA ALA A 145 -0.06 -6.73 -3.26
C ALA A 145 1.03 -6.81 -2.20
N SER A 146 2.27 -6.94 -2.62
CA SER A 146 3.38 -7.02 -1.68
C SER A 146 4.71 -6.63 -2.32
N GLU A 147 5.60 -6.04 -1.55
CA GLU A 147 6.96 -5.67 -1.95
C GLU A 147 7.95 -5.91 -0.81
N LYS A 148 9.18 -6.33 -1.13
CA LYS A 148 10.20 -6.67 -0.12
C LYS A 148 11.59 -6.24 -0.52
N SER A 149 12.42 -6.02 0.50
CA SER A 149 13.86 -5.85 0.33
C SER A 149 14.51 -7.13 -0.20
N TYR A 150 15.65 -6.98 -0.89
CA TYR A 150 16.43 -8.10 -1.40
C TYR A 150 16.81 -9.14 -0.34
N LEU A 151 17.11 -8.71 0.89
CA LEU A 151 17.54 -9.59 1.99
C LEU A 151 16.38 -10.29 2.72
N TRP A 152 15.12 -10.08 2.30
CA TRP A 152 13.96 -10.68 2.98
C TRP A 152 13.85 -12.19 2.78
N GLU A 153 14.15 -12.65 1.58
CA GLU A 153 14.12 -14.08 1.26
C GLU A 153 15.32 -14.45 0.41
N LYS A 154 15.65 -15.75 0.41
CA LYS A 154 16.68 -16.25 -0.49
C LYS A 154 16.20 -16.04 -1.94
N PRO A 155 17.07 -15.56 -2.83
CA PRO A 155 16.77 -15.56 -4.25
C PRO A 155 16.37 -16.97 -4.71
N ALA A 156 15.42 -17.05 -5.65
CA ALA A 156 15.14 -18.31 -6.31
C ALA A 156 16.44 -18.88 -6.91
N ALA A 157 16.65 -20.18 -6.77
CA ALA A 157 17.73 -20.86 -7.46
C ALA A 157 17.55 -20.64 -8.98
N LYS A 158 18.62 -20.26 -9.66
CA LYS A 158 18.64 -20.16 -11.13
C LYS A 158 18.60 -21.53 -11.77
#